data_AF-A0A932QNS5-F1
#
_entry.id   AF-A0A932QNS5-F1
#
_cell.length_a   1.000
_cell.length_b   1.000
_cell.length_c   1.000
_cell.angle_alpha   90.00
_cell.angle_beta   90.00
_cell.angle_gamma   90.00
#
_symmetry.space_group_name_H-M   'P 1'
#
loop_
_entity.id
_entity.type
_entity.pdbx_description
1 polymer ?
#
loop_
_entity_poly.entity_id
_entity_poly.type
_entity_poly.pdbx_seq_one_letter_code
_entity_poly.pdbx_strand_id
1 'polypeptide(L)'
;MEKGIYVATSGGMAQERAMEIVSNNLANTNTNAFKADRLVFSSFIDKSSRVPPTAPPSPSEIRAGFASSSRNDAVYKIGSQGYTDFSQGSLISTDNPLDVALDGGGFIAVETPDGERYTRGGSLKLDDKGTLVTAEGHAVLDVGGRQIVVPGRINLKGSGIDKTMTIMEDGSVVVGDGRAAGKIKIVDFSDKTR
;
A
#
# COMPACT_ATOMS: atom_id res chain seq x y z
N MET A 1 -11.47 19.76 35.14
CA MET A 1 -11.12 20.55 33.93
C MET A 1 -10.05 19.83 33.11
N GLU A 2 -8.98 19.32 33.74
CA GLU A 2 -7.90 18.50 33.15
C GLU A 2 -8.33 17.48 32.07
N LYS A 3 -9.27 16.56 32.37
CA LYS A 3 -9.64 15.45 31.45
C LYS A 3 -10.21 15.92 30.10
N GLY A 4 -10.91 17.06 30.06
CA GLY A 4 -11.51 17.59 28.82
C GLY A 4 -10.46 18.09 27.83
N ILE A 5 -9.37 18.67 28.34
CA ILE A 5 -8.25 19.13 27.52
C ILE A 5 -7.57 17.92 26.87
N TYR A 6 -7.28 16.86 27.62
CA TYR A 6 -6.67 15.65 27.05
C TYR A 6 -7.55 14.97 26.00
N VAL A 7 -8.87 14.91 26.21
CA VAL A 7 -9.81 14.37 25.21
C VAL A 7 -9.81 15.25 23.95
N ALA A 8 -9.90 16.57 24.11
CA ALA A 8 -9.86 17.51 22.99
C ALA A 8 -8.52 17.44 22.22
N THR A 9 -7.39 17.42 22.91
CA THR A 9 -6.06 17.26 22.31
C THR A 9 -5.92 15.93 21.58
N SER A 10 -6.37 14.81 22.18
CA SER A 10 -6.32 13.50 21.51
C SER A 10 -7.19 13.44 20.25
N GLY A 11 -8.34 14.13 20.25
CA GLY A 11 -9.19 14.28 19.08
C GLY A 11 -8.56 15.15 17.99
N GLY A 12 -7.90 16.24 18.37
CA GLY A 12 -7.15 17.12 17.47
C GLY A 12 -6.01 16.39 16.77
N MET A 13 -5.16 15.69 17.53
CA MET A 13 -4.05 14.89 16.98
C MET A 13 -4.56 13.77 16.03
N ALA A 14 -5.67 13.13 16.38
CA ALA A 14 -6.29 12.13 15.53
C ALA A 14 -6.79 12.74 14.20
N GLN A 15 -7.34 13.95 14.24
CA GLN A 15 -7.79 14.67 13.06
C GLN A 15 -6.62 15.14 12.19
N GLU A 16 -5.55 15.65 12.79
CA GLU A 16 -4.31 16.02 12.08
C GLU A 16 -3.75 14.83 11.30
N ARG A 17 -3.65 13.67 11.96
CA ARG A 17 -3.17 12.44 11.31
C ARG A 17 -4.09 11.95 10.18
N ALA A 18 -5.41 12.10 10.32
CA ALA A 18 -6.34 11.80 9.23
C ALA A 18 -6.11 12.73 8.03
N MET A 19 -5.92 14.02 8.28
CA MET A 19 -5.64 14.99 7.23
C MET A 19 -4.32 14.68 6.53
N GLU A 20 -3.26 14.33 7.27
CA GLU A 20 -1.97 13.91 6.69
C GLU A 20 -2.12 12.72 5.74
N ILE A 21 -2.85 11.68 6.15
CA ILE A 21 -3.07 10.49 5.33
C ILE A 21 -3.91 10.82 4.09
N VAL A 22 -4.98 11.60 4.26
CA VAL A 22 -5.82 12.03 3.12
C VAL A 22 -5.01 12.88 2.14
N SER A 23 -4.19 13.81 2.63
CA SER A 23 -3.30 14.63 1.81
C SER A 23 -2.27 13.78 1.08
N ASN A 24 -1.64 12.80 1.75
CA ASN A 24 -0.68 11.89 1.11
C ASN A 24 -1.35 11.03 0.03
N ASN A 25 -2.53 10.47 0.32
CA ASN A 25 -3.29 9.70 -0.66
C ASN A 25 -3.69 10.58 -1.85
N LEU A 26 -4.18 11.79 -1.60
CA LEU A 26 -4.59 12.73 -2.65
C LEU A 26 -3.41 13.12 -3.55
N ALA A 27 -2.26 13.44 -2.96
CA ALA A 27 -1.04 13.77 -3.69
C ALA A 27 -0.57 12.62 -4.61
N ASN A 28 -0.83 11.38 -4.21
CA ASN A 28 -0.42 10.19 -4.96
C ASN A 28 -1.56 9.52 -5.76
N THR A 29 -2.71 10.17 -5.91
CA THR A 29 -3.84 9.63 -6.70
C THR A 29 -3.51 9.30 -8.14
N ASN A 30 -2.57 10.04 -8.74
CA ASN A 30 -2.13 9.85 -10.12
C ASN A 30 -0.81 9.06 -10.22
N THR A 31 -0.22 8.66 -9.09
CA THR A 31 1.01 7.87 -9.07
C THR A 31 0.69 6.44 -9.44
N ASN A 32 1.35 5.92 -10.48
CA ASN A 32 1.14 4.53 -10.92
C ASN A 32 1.41 3.56 -9.75
N ALA A 33 0.52 2.58 -9.60
CA ALA A 33 0.63 1.50 -8.62
C ALA A 33 0.66 1.91 -7.14
N PHE A 34 0.30 3.16 -6.82
CA PHE A 34 0.16 3.62 -5.44
C PHE A 34 -0.96 2.86 -4.71
N LYS A 35 -0.71 2.51 -3.45
CA LYS A 35 -1.70 1.89 -2.56
C LYS A 35 -2.05 2.85 -1.44
N ALA A 36 -3.34 3.14 -1.31
CA ALA A 36 -3.82 4.15 -0.37
C ALA A 36 -3.74 3.64 1.06
N ASP A 37 -3.29 4.49 1.97
CA ASP A 37 -3.30 4.19 3.40
C ASP A 37 -4.66 4.55 4.00
N ARG A 38 -5.15 3.71 4.91
CA ARG A 38 -6.38 3.96 5.68
C ARG A 38 -6.07 4.02 7.16
N LEU A 39 -6.70 4.97 7.84
CA LEU A 39 -6.58 5.15 9.28
C LEU A 39 -7.77 4.54 9.98
N VAL A 40 -7.51 3.69 10.98
CA VAL A 40 -8.55 3.17 11.88
C VAL A 40 -8.42 3.90 13.21
N PHE A 41 -9.54 4.27 13.81
CA PHE A 41 -9.55 4.86 15.14
C PHE A 41 -10.15 3.89 16.13
N SER A 42 -9.48 3.73 17.27
CA SER A 42 -10.00 3.01 18.42
C SER A 42 -10.19 3.97 19.58
N SER A 43 -11.25 3.78 20.34
CA SER A 43 -11.47 4.51 21.57
C SER A 43 -11.10 3.66 22.78
N PHE A 44 -10.41 4.27 23.74
CA PHE A 44 -10.17 3.72 25.06
C PHE A 44 -11.09 4.42 26.07
N ILE A 45 -11.85 3.65 26.85
CA ILE A 45 -12.71 4.15 27.94
C ILE A 45 -12.06 3.75 29.26
N ASP A 46 -11.67 4.74 30.06
CA ASP A 46 -11.17 4.50 31.41
C ASP A 46 -12.32 4.25 32.39
N LYS A 47 -12.54 2.99 32.80
CA LYS A 47 -13.60 2.57 33.73
C LYS A 47 -13.18 2.63 35.21
N SER A 48 -12.27 3.53 35.57
CA SER A 48 -11.64 3.61 36.90
C SER A 48 -12.57 3.84 38.10
N SER A 49 -13.85 4.22 37.94
CA SER A 49 -14.72 4.55 39.10
C SER A 49 -15.86 3.56 39.41
N ARG A 50 -15.73 2.26 39.08
CA ARG A 50 -16.63 1.24 39.65
C ARG A 50 -15.99 0.60 40.87
N VAL A 51 -16.07 1.26 42.02
CA VAL A 51 -15.84 0.62 43.32
C VAL A 51 -16.96 -0.42 43.50
N PRO A 52 -16.67 -1.73 43.58
CA PRO A 52 -17.67 -2.72 43.96
C PRO A 52 -18.09 -2.42 45.41
N PRO A 53 -19.38 -2.39 45.75
CA PRO A 53 -19.78 -2.12 47.12
C PRO A 53 -19.31 -3.28 48.01
N THR A 54 -18.33 -3.01 48.88
CA THR A 54 -17.78 -3.97 49.86
C THR A 54 -18.69 -4.16 51.08
N ALA A 55 -19.83 -3.47 51.14
CA ALA A 55 -20.82 -3.56 52.21
C ALA A 55 -22.25 -3.34 51.65
N PRO A 56 -23.30 -3.96 52.24
CA PRO A 56 -24.67 -3.70 51.85
C PRO A 56 -24.99 -2.19 52.04
N PRO A 57 -25.58 -1.53 51.03
CA PRO A 57 -25.75 -0.09 51.06
C PRO A 57 -26.75 0.32 52.15
N SER A 58 -26.39 1.33 52.94
CA SER A 58 -27.32 2.00 53.84
C SER A 58 -28.44 2.72 53.04
N PRO A 59 -29.65 2.92 53.60
CA PRO A 59 -30.74 3.61 52.89
C PRO A 59 -30.40 5.01 52.38
N SER A 60 -29.41 5.68 52.99
CA SER A 60 -28.85 6.96 52.54
C SER A 60 -27.95 6.85 51.31
N GLU A 61 -27.24 5.74 51.14
CA GLU A 61 -26.33 5.50 50.00
C GLU A 61 -27.10 5.10 48.73
N ILE A 62 -28.26 4.44 48.87
CA ILE A 62 -29.16 4.13 47.75
C ILE A 62 -29.61 5.42 47.05
N ARG A 63 -29.88 6.49 47.83
CA ARG A 63 -30.29 7.80 47.27
C ARG A 63 -29.14 8.56 46.60
N ALA A 64 -27.88 8.30 46.99
CA ALA A 64 -26.69 8.85 46.38
C ALA A 64 -26.21 8.04 45.14
N GLY A 65 -26.49 6.74 45.09
CA GLY A 65 -26.10 5.83 44.01
C GLY A 65 -26.74 6.13 42.66
N PHE A 66 -27.92 6.75 42.63
CA PHE A 66 -28.57 7.20 41.39
C PHE A 66 -28.02 8.53 40.85
N ALA A 67 -27.28 9.31 41.66
CA ALA A 67 -26.69 10.60 41.26
C ALA A 67 -25.22 10.49 40.81
N SER A 68 -24.57 9.33 41.02
CA SER A 68 -23.12 9.15 40.82
C SER A 68 -22.73 8.20 39.67
N SER A 69 -23.69 7.75 38.85
CA SER A 69 -23.43 6.79 37.77
C SER A 69 -23.07 7.44 36.42
N SER A 70 -22.95 8.77 36.36
CA SER A 70 -22.55 9.49 35.15
C SER A 70 -21.51 10.56 35.47
N ARG A 71 -20.31 10.14 35.86
CA ARG A 71 -19.16 11.05 35.95
C ARG A 71 -18.00 10.51 35.13
N ASN A 72 -18.07 10.85 33.84
CA ASN A 72 -16.92 11.05 32.96
C ASN A 72 -16.16 9.79 32.54
N ASP A 73 -16.78 8.97 31.68
CA ASP A 73 -16.05 8.09 30.76
C ASP A 73 -15.28 8.97 29.78
N ALA A 74 -14.02 9.28 30.09
CA ALA A 74 -13.13 9.98 29.18
C ALA A 74 -12.75 9.01 28.05
N VAL A 75 -13.26 9.28 26.86
CA VAL A 75 -12.99 8.51 25.65
C VAL A 75 -11.71 9.06 25.01
N TYR A 76 -10.61 8.34 25.13
CA TYR A 76 -9.36 8.69 24.47
C TYR A 76 -9.32 8.03 23.08
N LYS A 77 -9.11 8.80 22.01
CA LYS A 77 -8.84 8.22 20.69
C LYS A 77 -7.37 7.83 20.65
N ILE A 78 -7.10 6.53 20.63
CA ILE A 78 -5.77 6.02 20.27
C ILE A 78 -5.84 5.75 18.77
N GLY A 79 -4.98 6.43 18.00
CA GLY A 79 -4.82 6.17 16.58
C GLY A 79 -4.36 4.73 16.38
N SER A 80 -5.30 3.82 16.17
CA SER A 80 -4.99 2.41 15.98
C SER A 80 -4.55 2.24 14.53
N GLN A 81 -3.23 2.14 14.34
CA GLN A 81 -2.55 1.49 13.22
C GLN A 81 -3.19 1.70 11.83
N GLY A 82 -2.56 2.55 11.02
CA GLY A 82 -2.91 2.64 9.61
C GLY A 82 -2.58 1.32 8.88
N TYR A 83 -3.39 0.96 7.89
CA TYR A 83 -3.10 -0.16 6.99
C TYR A 83 -3.14 0.31 5.54
N THR A 84 -2.27 -0.28 4.72
CA THR A 84 -2.24 -0.04 3.28
C THR A 84 -3.32 -0.89 2.59
N ASP A 85 -4.17 -0.25 1.80
CA ASP A 85 -5.22 -0.90 1.03
C ASP A 85 -4.66 -1.47 -0.27
N PHE A 86 -4.46 -2.79 -0.31
CA PHE A 86 -3.94 -3.51 -1.48
C PHE A 86 -5.00 -3.85 -2.53
N SER A 87 -6.24 -3.36 -2.40
CA SER A 87 -7.28 -3.55 -3.42
C SER A 87 -6.82 -3.06 -4.80
N GLN A 88 -7.35 -3.69 -5.85
CA GLN A 88 -7.02 -3.33 -7.23
C GLN A 88 -7.72 -2.02 -7.61
N GLY A 89 -6.94 -1.09 -8.15
CA GLY A 89 -7.47 0.16 -8.71
C GLY A 89 -7.93 -0.01 -10.16
N SER A 90 -8.44 1.07 -10.76
CA SER A 90 -8.78 1.08 -12.19
C SER A 90 -7.53 0.94 -13.05
N LEU A 91 -7.60 0.09 -14.07
CA LEU A 91 -6.56 -0.06 -15.09
C LEU A 91 -6.87 0.88 -16.26
N ILE A 92 -5.84 1.55 -16.78
CA ILE A 92 -5.92 2.45 -17.92
C ILE A 92 -4.94 1.94 -18.99
N SER A 93 -5.43 1.70 -20.21
CA SER A 93 -4.55 1.38 -21.34
C SER A 93 -3.81 2.62 -21.79
N THR A 94 -2.48 2.54 -21.92
CA THR A 94 -1.61 3.64 -22.38
C THR A 94 -1.11 3.46 -23.81
N ASP A 95 -1.48 2.37 -24.47
CA ASP A 95 -1.04 1.96 -25.82
C ASP A 95 0.50 1.83 -25.97
N ASN A 96 1.24 1.87 -24.87
CA ASN A 96 2.68 1.69 -24.83
C ASN A 96 3.01 0.22 -24.50
N PRO A 97 3.75 -0.50 -25.36
CA PRO A 97 4.04 -1.92 -25.16
C PRO A 97 4.90 -2.24 -23.93
N LEU A 98 5.54 -1.23 -23.33
CA LEU A 98 6.34 -1.37 -22.11
C LEU A 98 5.61 -0.94 -20.84
N ASP A 99 4.37 -0.45 -20.97
CA ASP A 99 3.52 -0.20 -19.81
C ASP A 99 2.71 -1.47 -19.53
N VAL A 100 3.07 -2.16 -18.45
CA VAL A 100 2.46 -3.45 -18.07
C VAL A 100 1.69 -3.27 -16.77
N ALA A 101 0.44 -3.67 -16.74
CA ALA A 101 -0.33 -3.72 -15.50
C ALA A 101 -0.62 -5.16 -15.10
N LEU A 102 -0.54 -5.44 -13.79
CA LEU A 102 -0.98 -6.70 -13.22
C LEU A 102 -2.48 -6.62 -12.92
N ASP A 103 -3.24 -7.55 -13.50
CA ASP A 103 -4.63 -7.79 -13.11
C ASP A 103 -4.68 -8.85 -12.01
N GLY A 104 -5.21 -8.50 -10.84
CA GLY A 104 -5.27 -9.37 -9.67
C GLY A 104 -4.08 -9.25 -8.70
N GLY A 105 -3.70 -10.34 -8.03
CA GLY A 105 -2.64 -10.35 -7.01
C GLY A 105 -1.22 -10.17 -7.58
N GLY A 106 -0.24 -10.04 -6.70
CA GLY A 106 1.18 -10.09 -7.08
C GLY A 106 1.92 -8.77 -7.30
N PHE A 107 3.24 -8.91 -7.42
CA PHE A 107 4.23 -7.86 -7.62
C PHE A 107 5.31 -8.33 -8.60
N ILE A 108 5.84 -7.41 -9.38
CA ILE A 108 6.97 -7.61 -10.28
C ILE A 108 8.25 -7.62 -9.45
N ALA A 109 9.08 -8.65 -9.62
CA ALA A 109 10.39 -8.72 -8.98
C ALA A 109 11.42 -7.87 -9.75
N VAL A 110 12.18 -7.07 -9.02
CA VAL A 110 13.22 -6.18 -9.55
C VAL A 110 14.51 -6.32 -8.74
N GLU A 111 15.64 -6.11 -9.39
CA GLU A 111 16.94 -6.09 -8.76
C GLU A 111 17.33 -4.67 -8.40
N THR A 112 17.51 -4.44 -7.09
CA THR A 112 18.03 -3.20 -6.54
C THR A 112 19.44 -3.41 -6.01
N PRO A 113 20.21 -2.35 -5.73
CA PRO A 113 21.53 -2.49 -5.10
C PRO A 113 21.50 -3.24 -3.76
N ASP A 114 20.36 -3.23 -3.06
CA ASP A 114 20.15 -3.96 -1.80
C ASP A 114 19.64 -5.39 -1.99
N GLY A 115 19.49 -5.87 -3.24
CA GLY A 115 18.95 -7.19 -3.59
C GLY A 115 17.57 -7.15 -4.26
N GLU A 116 16.91 -8.30 -4.30
CA GLU A 116 15.58 -8.47 -4.89
C GLU A 116 14.52 -7.67 -4.11
N ARG A 117 13.77 -6.82 -4.80
CA ARG A 117 12.63 -6.06 -4.30
C ARG A 117 11.41 -6.29 -5.18
N TYR A 118 10.27 -5.81 -4.72
CA TYR A 118 8.98 -6.04 -5.37
C TYR A 118 8.30 -4.71 -5.64
N THR A 119 7.85 -4.51 -6.88
CA THR A 119 7.12 -3.32 -7.30
C THR A 119 5.84 -3.72 -7.99
N ARG A 120 4.86 -2.82 -7.95
CA ARG A 120 3.66 -2.93 -8.76
C ARG A 120 3.64 -1.89 -9.88
N GLY A 121 4.67 -1.05 -9.93
CA GLY A 121 4.89 -0.07 -10.99
C GLY A 121 5.10 -0.77 -12.33
N GLY A 122 4.25 -0.41 -13.28
CA GLY A 122 4.18 -1.02 -14.61
C GLY A 122 4.99 -0.33 -15.68
N SER A 123 5.61 0.81 -15.37
CA SER A 123 6.28 1.67 -16.35
C SER A 123 7.71 1.19 -16.59
N LEU A 124 7.87 0.32 -17.58
CA LEU A 124 9.15 -0.29 -17.92
C LEU A 124 9.82 0.44 -19.08
N LYS A 125 11.15 0.34 -19.15
CA LYS A 125 11.99 0.90 -20.20
C LYS A 125 13.12 -0.07 -20.54
N LEU A 126 13.74 0.12 -21.69
CA LEU A 126 14.98 -0.56 -22.03
C LEU A 126 16.14 0.39 -21.75
N ASP A 127 17.19 -0.10 -21.10
CA ASP A 127 18.45 0.63 -20.96
C ASP A 127 19.32 0.51 -22.24
N ASP A 128 20.45 1.19 -22.27
CA ASP A 128 21.40 1.17 -23.41
C ASP A 128 21.99 -0.22 -23.70
N LYS A 129 21.90 -1.15 -22.74
CA LYS A 129 22.36 -2.53 -22.86
C LYS A 129 21.24 -3.48 -23.32
N GLY A 130 20.01 -2.97 -23.49
CA GLY A 130 18.83 -3.77 -23.83
C GLY A 130 18.22 -4.50 -22.64
N THR A 131 18.57 -4.12 -21.41
CA THR A 131 17.99 -4.66 -20.18
C THR A 131 16.66 -4.00 -19.91
N LEU A 132 15.65 -4.80 -19.55
CA LEU A 132 14.36 -4.28 -19.09
C LEU A 132 14.52 -3.72 -17.69
N VAL A 133 14.25 -2.42 -17.53
CA VAL A 133 14.40 -1.68 -16.28
C VAL A 133 13.13 -0.92 -15.91
N THR A 134 12.94 -0.62 -14.63
CA THR A 134 11.86 0.26 -14.15
C THR A 134 12.15 1.73 -14.47
N ALA A 135 11.19 2.62 -14.16
CA ALA A 135 11.40 4.07 -14.25
C ALA A 135 12.58 4.57 -13.39
N GLU A 136 12.89 3.90 -12.27
CA GLU A 136 14.05 4.20 -11.42
C GLU A 136 15.36 3.57 -11.91
N GLY A 137 15.33 2.74 -12.96
CA GLY A 137 16.51 2.06 -13.51
C GLY A 137 16.83 0.71 -12.86
N HIS A 138 15.92 0.14 -12.07
CA HIS A 138 16.09 -1.20 -11.49
C HIS A 138 15.78 -2.29 -12.51
N ALA A 139 16.64 -3.31 -12.62
CA ALA A 139 16.46 -4.37 -13.62
C ALA A 139 15.29 -5.29 -13.25
N VAL A 140 14.45 -5.63 -14.22
CA VAL A 140 13.34 -6.58 -14.03
C VAL A 140 13.87 -8.00 -14.08
N LEU A 141 13.44 -8.82 -13.12
CA LEU A 141 13.89 -10.19 -12.96
C LEU A 141 12.96 -11.19 -13.67
N ASP A 142 13.59 -12.17 -14.31
CA ASP A 142 12.98 -13.38 -14.86
C ASP A 142 12.61 -14.36 -13.74
N VAL A 143 11.77 -15.36 -14.03
CA VAL A 143 11.37 -16.42 -13.08
C VAL A 143 12.59 -17.12 -12.46
N GLY A 144 13.70 -17.19 -13.19
CA GLY A 144 14.98 -17.72 -12.71
C GLY A 144 15.85 -16.75 -11.90
N GLY A 145 15.36 -15.55 -11.56
CA GLY A 145 16.11 -14.53 -10.81
C GLY A 145 17.22 -13.84 -11.59
N ARG A 146 17.15 -13.84 -12.93
CA ARG A 146 18.13 -13.20 -13.82
C ARG A 146 17.51 -11.95 -14.45
N GLN A 147 18.32 -10.95 -14.77
CA GLN A 147 17.85 -9.78 -15.50
C GLN A 147 17.32 -10.16 -16.89
N ILE A 148 16.20 -9.57 -17.29
CA ILE A 148 15.65 -9.76 -18.64
C ILE A 148 16.42 -8.85 -19.60
N VAL A 149 17.31 -9.45 -20.39
CA VAL A 149 18.10 -8.75 -21.42
C VAL A 149 17.54 -9.12 -22.78
N VAL A 150 17.24 -8.09 -23.57
CA VAL A 150 16.64 -8.22 -24.89
C VAL A 150 17.72 -7.94 -25.93
N PRO A 151 18.22 -8.98 -26.64
CA PRO A 151 19.36 -8.82 -27.53
C PRO A 151 18.98 -8.14 -28.86
N GLY A 152 19.73 -7.10 -29.22
CA GLY A 152 19.67 -6.43 -30.53
C GLY A 152 19.20 -4.97 -30.46
N ARG A 153 19.12 -4.33 -31.62
CA ARG A 153 18.47 -3.01 -31.75
C ARG A 153 16.96 -3.22 -31.84
N ILE A 154 16.23 -2.59 -30.92
CA ILE A 154 14.79 -2.76 -30.76
C ILE A 154 14.14 -1.43 -31.09
N ASN A 155 13.17 -1.46 -32.01
CA ASN A 155 12.28 -0.32 -32.21
C ASN A 155 10.91 -0.64 -31.63
N LEU A 156 10.52 0.13 -30.62
CA LEU A 156 9.25 -0.01 -29.91
C LEU A 156 8.03 0.45 -30.75
N LYS A 157 8.27 1.17 -31.86
CA LYS A 157 7.24 1.75 -32.74
C LYS A 157 7.20 1.18 -34.17
N GLY A 158 7.84 0.04 -34.42
CA GLY A 158 7.67 -0.71 -35.67
C GLY A 158 8.04 0.06 -36.95
N SER A 159 9.11 0.85 -36.93
CA SER A 159 9.64 1.51 -38.14
C SER A 159 11.00 0.90 -38.52
N GLY A 160 11.01 0.05 -39.55
CA GLY A 160 12.23 -0.51 -40.14
C GLY A 160 12.63 -1.92 -39.70
N ILE A 161 13.85 -2.31 -40.06
CA ILE A 161 14.52 -3.64 -39.92
C ILE A 161 14.71 -4.13 -38.48
N ASP A 162 14.20 -3.38 -37.50
CA ASP A 162 14.45 -3.57 -36.08
C ASP A 162 13.35 -4.41 -35.45
N LYS A 163 13.74 -5.27 -34.50
CA LYS A 163 12.82 -6.20 -33.88
C LYS A 163 11.85 -5.45 -32.96
N THR A 164 10.57 -5.78 -33.06
CA THR A 164 9.55 -5.31 -32.12
C THR A 164 9.64 -6.09 -30.82
N MET A 165 9.49 -5.43 -29.67
CA MET A 165 9.38 -6.10 -28.37
C MET A 165 7.92 -6.06 -27.93
N THR A 166 7.40 -7.19 -27.45
CA THR A 166 6.03 -7.31 -26.93
C THR A 166 6.05 -8.13 -25.65
N ILE A 167 5.35 -7.64 -24.64
CA ILE A 167 5.13 -8.37 -23.39
C ILE A 167 3.76 -9.02 -23.51
N MET A 168 3.73 -10.35 -23.45
CA MET A 168 2.50 -11.14 -23.55
C MET A 168 1.74 -11.13 -22.21
N GLU A 169 0.45 -11.46 -22.25
CA GLU A 169 -0.41 -11.52 -21.05
C GLU A 169 0.09 -12.50 -20.00
N ASP A 170 0.83 -13.54 -20.41
CA ASP A 170 1.43 -14.50 -19.49
C ASP A 170 2.71 -13.98 -18.81
N GLY A 171 3.14 -12.75 -19.12
CA GLY A 171 4.37 -12.13 -18.63
C GLY A 171 5.62 -12.48 -19.43
N SER A 172 5.49 -13.23 -20.53
CA SER A 172 6.61 -13.56 -21.40
C SER A 172 6.99 -12.36 -22.27
N VAL A 173 8.26 -11.99 -22.24
CA VAL A 173 8.84 -10.94 -23.07
C VAL A 173 9.30 -11.56 -24.38
N VAL A 174 8.67 -11.19 -25.48
CA VAL A 174 8.94 -11.72 -26.83
C VAL A 174 9.51 -10.64 -27.73
N VAL A 175 10.45 -11.05 -28.59
CA VAL A 175 11.16 -10.17 -29.51
C VAL A 175 10.95 -10.67 -30.94
N GLY A 176 10.41 -9.80 -31.80
CA GLY A 176 10.29 -9.92 -33.26
C GLY A 176 9.93 -11.31 -33.74
N ASP A 177 10.95 -12.11 -34.05
CA ASP A 177 10.91 -13.49 -34.58
C ASP A 177 10.24 -14.53 -33.65
N GLY A 178 9.50 -14.11 -32.62
CA GLY A 178 8.88 -15.03 -31.65
C GLY A 178 9.86 -15.59 -30.62
N ARG A 179 11.08 -15.05 -30.51
CA ARG A 179 12.06 -15.49 -29.49
C ARG A 179 11.70 -14.87 -28.15
N ALA A 180 11.48 -15.71 -27.14
CA ALA A 180 11.32 -15.27 -25.76
C ALA A 180 12.67 -14.82 -25.18
N ALA A 181 12.74 -13.57 -24.71
CA ALA A 181 13.89 -13.03 -23.98
C ALA A 181 13.88 -13.43 -22.50
N GLY A 182 12.69 -13.63 -21.92
CA GLY A 182 12.50 -14.03 -20.53
C GLY A 182 11.02 -13.94 -20.13
N LYS A 183 10.70 -14.33 -18.89
CA LYS A 183 9.35 -14.24 -18.34
C LYS A 183 9.38 -13.45 -17.03
N ILE A 184 8.63 -12.36 -16.96
CA ILE A 184 8.60 -11.51 -15.77
C ILE A 184 8.20 -12.33 -14.53
N LYS A 185 9.03 -12.29 -13.50
CA LYS A 185 8.76 -12.94 -12.23
C LYS A 185 7.70 -12.14 -11.47
N ILE A 186 6.55 -12.78 -11.26
CA ILE A 186 5.45 -12.25 -10.46
C ILE A 186 5.40 -13.03 -9.14
N VAL A 187 5.42 -12.31 -8.02
CA VAL A 187 5.36 -12.90 -6.67
C VAL A 187 4.15 -12.35 -5.93
N ASP A 188 3.32 -13.23 -5.38
CA ASP A 188 2.21 -12.84 -4.49
C ASP A 188 2.51 -13.27 -3.06
N PHE A 189 2.19 -12.38 -2.11
CA PHE A 189 2.43 -12.58 -0.68
C PHE A 189 1.10 -12.84 0.02
N SER A 190 1.08 -13.83 0.92
CA SER A 190 -0.10 -14.15 1.73
C SER A 190 -0.41 -13.07 2.77
N ASP A 191 0.63 -12.44 3.32
CA ASP A 191 0.52 -11.25 4.15
C ASP A 191 1.26 -10.11 3.43
N LYS A 192 0.54 -9.05 3.08
CA LYS A 192 1.07 -7.89 2.35
C LYS A 192 1.45 -6.74 3.29
N THR A 193 1.19 -6.90 4.59
CA THR A 193 1.38 -5.87 5.62
C THR A 193 2.58 -6.12 6.53
N ARG A 194 3.30 -7.24 6.31
CA ARG A 194 4.46 -7.66 7.10
C ARG A 194 5.66 -8.02 6.24
#